data_AF-A0A7Y8IIZ1-F1
#
_entry.id   AF-A0A7Y8IIZ1-F1
#
_cell.length_a   1.000
_cell.length_b   1.000
_cell.length_c   1.000
_cell.angle_alpha   90.00
_cell.angle_beta   90.00
_cell.angle_gamma   90.00
#
_symmetry.space_group_name_H-M   'P 1'
#
loop_
_entity.id
_entity.type
_entity.pdbx_description
1 polymer ?
#
loop_
_entity_poly.entity_id
_entity_poly.type
_entity_poly.pdbx_seq_one_letter_code
_entity_poly.pdbx_strand_id
1 'polypeptide(L)'
;MKCNECGSENPNQAKFCRKCGTSLGVRLRCVRCGAENPGDSIFCVECGERLSEAPKLTKGTQRKCKGCGQFNELDALFCVACGEEMIKATEEDLKKRSPGPSYGTIALVIGMIFLFGLLVKTGVSFLKSIRPSQMSPPASTSTSSIKVDEAQVIAVAKNFKCACGGCGELPLETCTCDMPRGAVEEKNFIREKLAEGFTVEQVIDLVDKKYGHRVKG
;
A
#
# COMPACT_ATOMS: atom_id res chain seq x y z
N MET A 1 30.35 -8.56 -12.75
CA MET A 1 30.91 -7.92 -13.96
C MET A 1 32.01 -6.91 -13.62
N LYS A 2 33.01 -6.73 -14.50
CA LYS A 2 34.14 -5.80 -14.30
C LYS A 2 33.85 -4.46 -14.98
N CYS A 3 34.19 -3.35 -14.34
CA CYS A 3 34.08 -2.01 -14.92
C CYS A 3 35.16 -1.80 -15.99
N ASN A 4 34.75 -1.36 -17.18
CA ASN A 4 35.68 -1.13 -18.29
C ASN A 4 36.56 0.13 -18.09
N GLU A 5 36.11 1.09 -17.28
CA GLU A 5 36.85 2.32 -17.02
C GLU A 5 37.89 2.18 -15.91
N CYS A 6 37.50 1.64 -14.75
CA CYS A 6 38.38 1.60 -13.58
C CYS A 6 38.78 0.18 -13.13
N GLY A 7 38.33 -0.85 -13.86
CA GLY A 7 38.67 -2.24 -13.61
C GLY A 7 38.06 -2.86 -12.35
N SER A 8 37.19 -2.17 -11.61
CA SER A 8 36.63 -2.72 -10.36
C SER A 8 35.59 -3.81 -10.64
N GLU A 9 35.52 -4.79 -9.74
CA GLU A 9 34.48 -5.83 -9.79
C GLU A 9 33.16 -5.33 -9.18
N ASN A 10 32.05 -5.63 -9.85
CA ASN A 10 30.71 -5.19 -9.53
C ASN A 10 29.72 -6.36 -9.62
N PRO A 11 28.61 -6.35 -8.85
CA PRO A 11 27.49 -7.29 -9.03
C PRO A 11 26.91 -7.21 -10.44
N ASN A 12 26.35 -8.31 -10.94
CA ASN A 12 25.82 -8.37 -12.32
C ASN A 12 24.61 -7.47 -12.55
N GLN A 13 23.90 -7.10 -11.49
CA GLN A 13 22.76 -6.17 -11.51
C GLN A 13 23.15 -4.71 -11.22
N ALA A 14 24.42 -4.39 -11.00
CA ALA A 14 24.85 -3.03 -10.69
C ALA A 14 24.71 -2.13 -11.92
N LYS A 15 23.90 -1.07 -11.82
CA LYS A 15 23.70 -0.10 -12.91
C LYS A 15 24.93 0.78 -13.17
N PHE A 16 25.62 1.12 -12.09
CA PHE A 16 26.82 1.97 -12.09
C PHE A 16 27.97 1.30 -11.35
N CYS A 17 29.19 1.65 -11.73
CA CYS A 17 30.39 1.19 -11.06
C CYS A 17 30.42 1.74 -9.64
N ARG A 18 30.53 0.86 -8.64
CA ARG A 18 30.60 1.24 -7.22
C ARG A 18 31.84 2.07 -6.86
N LYS A 19 32.86 2.09 -7.73
CA LYS A 19 34.13 2.78 -7.50
C LYS A 19 34.21 4.13 -8.24
N CYS A 20 33.86 4.17 -9.53
CA CYS A 20 34.03 5.37 -10.36
C CYS A 20 32.73 5.95 -10.92
N GLY A 21 31.57 5.34 -10.67
CA GLY A 21 30.27 5.83 -11.12
C GLY A 21 29.94 5.58 -12.59
N THR A 22 30.87 5.08 -13.43
CA THR A 22 30.57 4.79 -14.84
C THR A 22 29.41 3.79 -14.98
N SER A 23 28.48 4.09 -15.88
CA SER A 23 27.41 3.16 -16.25
C SER A 23 27.98 1.83 -16.73
N LEU A 24 27.42 0.74 -16.22
CA LEU A 24 27.84 -0.62 -16.52
C LEU A 24 27.04 -1.25 -17.67
N GLY A 25 26.12 -0.50 -18.30
CA GLY A 25 25.43 -0.96 -19.50
C GLY A 25 24.56 -2.22 -19.32
N VAL A 26 24.12 -2.50 -18.09
CA VAL A 26 23.23 -3.63 -17.78
C VAL A 26 21.97 -3.53 -18.63
N ARG A 27 21.51 -4.66 -19.20
CA ARG A 27 20.26 -4.76 -19.96
C ARG A 27 19.26 -5.65 -19.21
N LEU A 28 18.00 -5.23 -19.18
CA LEU A 28 16.88 -6.00 -18.62
C LEU A 28 16.06 -6.61 -19.76
N ARG A 29 15.89 -7.93 -19.74
CA ARG A 29 15.02 -8.61 -20.70
C ARG A 29 13.59 -8.64 -20.17
N CYS A 30 12.64 -8.17 -20.97
CA CYS A 30 11.23 -8.17 -20.61
C CYS A 30 10.69 -9.60 -20.55
N VAL A 31 10.07 -9.98 -19.43
CA VAL A 31 9.45 -11.32 -19.29
C VAL A 31 8.21 -11.51 -20.14
N ARG A 32 7.51 -10.42 -20.49
CA ARG A 32 6.27 -10.47 -21.29
C ARG A 32 6.54 -10.55 -22.80
N CYS A 33 7.46 -9.73 -23.32
CA CYS A 33 7.68 -9.62 -24.77
C CYS A 33 9.12 -9.96 -25.23
N GLY A 34 10.05 -10.21 -24.30
CA GLY A 34 11.43 -10.55 -24.63
C GLY A 34 12.34 -9.40 -25.05
N ALA A 35 11.83 -8.16 -25.15
CA ALA A 35 12.61 -6.98 -25.51
C ALA A 35 13.75 -6.71 -24.52
N GLU A 36 14.89 -6.22 -25.01
CA GLU A 36 16.02 -5.79 -24.20
C GLU A 36 15.95 -4.31 -23.88
N ASN A 37 15.95 -3.99 -22.60
CA ASN A 37 15.73 -2.65 -22.09
C ASN A 37 16.97 -2.15 -21.34
N PRO A 38 17.20 -0.83 -21.26
CA PRO A 38 18.21 -0.25 -20.37
C PRO A 38 18.05 -0.74 -18.92
N GLY A 39 19.16 -0.93 -18.20
CA GLY A 39 19.19 -1.49 -16.84
C GLY A 39 18.43 -0.69 -15.79
N ASP A 40 18.15 0.58 -16.09
CA ASP A 40 17.38 1.50 -15.27
C ASP A 40 15.89 1.60 -15.66
N SER A 41 15.46 0.90 -16.70
CA SER A 41 14.08 0.94 -17.18
C SER A 41 13.11 0.34 -16.16
N ILE A 42 12.07 1.11 -15.82
CA ILE A 42 10.99 0.67 -14.93
C ILE A 42 9.94 -0.13 -15.72
N PHE A 43 9.67 0.31 -16.94
CA PHE A 43 8.71 -0.29 -17.87
C PHE A 43 9.41 -0.68 -19.18
N CYS A 44 8.86 -1.68 -19.85
CA CYS A 44 9.30 -2.15 -21.14
C CYS A 44 9.00 -1.08 -22.19
N VAL A 45 10.02 -0.69 -22.97
CA VAL A 45 9.88 0.31 -24.03
C VAL A 45 8.98 -0.18 -25.18
N GLU A 46 8.84 -1.51 -25.34
CA GLU A 46 8.03 -2.12 -26.40
C GLU A 46 6.59 -2.39 -25.97
N CYS A 47 6.37 -3.01 -24.81
CA CYS A 47 5.05 -3.51 -24.42
C CYS A 47 4.46 -2.86 -23.15
N GLY A 48 5.18 -1.92 -22.53
CA GLY A 48 4.76 -1.25 -21.30
C GLY A 48 4.81 -2.11 -20.03
N GLU A 49 5.22 -3.38 -20.12
CA GLU A 49 5.28 -4.26 -18.95
C GLU A 49 6.34 -3.80 -17.96
N ARG A 50 6.03 -3.85 -16.66
CA ARG A 50 6.99 -3.50 -15.62
C ARG A 50 8.16 -4.49 -15.60
N LEU A 51 9.40 -3.99 -15.71
CA LEU A 51 10.61 -4.80 -15.86
C LEU A 51 11.31 -5.13 -14.53
N SER A 52 11.03 -4.34 -13.50
CA SER A 52 11.56 -4.56 -12.16
C SER A 52 10.43 -4.83 -11.17
N GLU A 53 10.58 -5.90 -10.39
CA GLU A 53 10.18 -5.84 -9.00
C GLU A 53 11.14 -4.85 -8.34
N ALA A 54 10.77 -3.56 -8.29
CA ALA A 54 11.37 -2.69 -7.30
C ALA A 54 11.27 -3.42 -5.95
N PRO A 55 12.34 -3.49 -5.12
CA PRO A 55 12.22 -4.07 -3.80
C PRO A 55 11.00 -3.45 -3.15
N LYS A 56 10.04 -4.29 -2.75
CA LYS A 56 8.79 -3.84 -2.13
C LYS A 56 9.20 -2.98 -0.95
N LEU A 57 9.05 -1.66 -1.11
CA LEU A 57 9.31 -0.69 -0.08
C LEU A 57 8.36 -1.02 1.07
N THR A 58 8.91 -1.68 2.09
CA THR A 58 8.24 -1.85 3.35
C THR A 58 8.03 -0.45 3.93
N LYS A 59 6.77 -0.04 4.07
CA LYS A 59 6.42 1.20 4.77
C LYS A 59 7.17 1.22 6.10
N GLY A 60 8.05 2.20 6.30
CA GLY A 60 8.87 2.35 7.52
C GLY A 60 10.39 2.22 7.35
N THR A 61 10.91 2.10 6.13
CA THR A 61 12.36 2.00 5.88
C THR A 61 12.99 3.21 5.18
N GLN A 62 12.32 4.36 5.13
CA GLN A 62 12.86 5.58 4.50
C GLN A 62 12.92 6.78 5.45
N ARG A 63 13.87 7.67 5.21
CA ARG A 63 14.07 8.94 5.92
C ARG A 63 14.36 10.09 4.95
N LYS A 64 13.92 11.29 5.32
CA LYS A 64 14.15 12.50 4.55
C LYS A 64 15.55 13.06 4.82
N CYS A 65 16.30 13.39 3.77
CA CYS A 65 17.57 14.09 3.89
C CYS A 65 17.35 15.51 4.41
N LYS A 66 18.14 15.93 5.40
CA LYS A 66 18.05 17.27 5.98
C LYS A 66 18.58 18.36 5.05
N GLY A 67 19.56 18.03 4.20
CA GLY A 67 20.17 18.97 3.26
C GLY A 67 19.25 19.30 2.07
N CYS A 68 18.76 18.27 1.36
CA CYS A 68 17.99 18.47 0.12
C CYS A 68 16.52 18.02 0.18
N GLY A 69 16.10 17.33 1.24
CA GLY A 69 14.74 16.84 1.36
C GLY A 69 14.43 15.54 0.61
N GLN A 70 15.40 14.91 -0.07
CA GLN A 70 15.21 13.63 -0.74
C GLN A 70 14.93 12.49 0.26
N PHE A 71 13.97 11.61 -0.06
CA PHE A 71 13.77 10.37 0.70
C PHE A 71 14.81 9.32 0.31
N ASN A 72 15.49 8.77 1.31
CA ASN A 72 16.51 7.74 1.17
C ASN A 72 16.16 6.56 2.08
N GLU A 73 16.72 5.38 1.82
CA GLU A 73 16.57 4.23 2.72
C GLU A 73 17.21 4.51 4.09
N LEU A 74 16.70 3.89 5.15
CA LEU A 74 17.14 4.14 6.53
C LEU A 74 18.61 3.78 6.76
N ASP A 75 19.13 2.82 6.00
CA ASP A 75 20.50 2.33 5.98
C ASP A 75 21.37 2.99 4.88
N ALA A 76 20.84 3.99 4.16
CA ALA A 76 21.64 4.80 3.24
C ALA A 76 22.67 5.64 3.98
N LEU A 77 23.96 5.35 3.78
CA LEU A 77 25.09 6.08 4.39
C LEU A 77 25.24 7.51 3.88
N PHE A 78 24.81 7.77 2.64
CA PHE A 78 24.84 9.08 1.99
C PHE A 78 23.53 9.34 1.25
N CYS A 79 23.18 10.61 1.09
CA CYS A 79 22.01 11.03 0.34
C CYS A 79 22.25 10.82 -1.15
N VAL A 80 21.38 10.06 -1.82
CA VAL A 80 21.53 9.76 -3.25
C VAL A 80 21.39 10.98 -4.16
N ALA A 81 20.70 12.03 -3.69
CA ALA A 81 20.48 13.26 -4.46
C ALA A 81 21.59 14.30 -4.27
N CYS A 82 22.07 14.52 -3.04
CA CYS A 82 23.00 15.63 -2.75
C CYS A 82 24.32 15.19 -2.12
N GLY A 83 24.53 13.89 -1.88
CA GLY A 83 25.78 13.36 -1.32
C GLY A 83 25.98 13.55 0.18
N GLU A 84 25.07 14.27 0.85
CA GLU A 84 25.14 14.53 2.31
C GLU A 84 25.22 13.22 3.10
N GLU A 85 26.10 13.15 4.11
CA GLU A 85 26.25 11.96 4.95
C GLU A 85 25.02 11.75 5.85
N MET A 86 24.64 10.48 6.03
CA MET A 86 23.34 10.12 6.55
C MET A 86 23.41 9.28 7.85
N ILE A 87 24.40 8.44 8.15
CA ILE A 87 24.21 7.44 9.24
C ILE A 87 25.22 7.49 10.38
N LYS A 88 24.70 7.35 11.62
CA LYS A 88 25.02 6.23 12.54
C LYS A 88 23.74 5.77 13.24
N ALA A 89 23.00 4.85 12.63
CA ALA A 89 22.06 4.02 13.36
C ALA A 89 22.90 3.24 14.36
N THR A 90 22.68 3.46 15.64
CA THR A 90 23.47 2.78 16.66
C THR A 90 23.04 1.32 16.75
N GLU A 91 23.95 0.45 17.19
CA GLU A 91 23.63 -0.95 17.53
C GLU A 91 22.41 -1.05 18.47
N GLU A 92 22.15 -0.02 19.29
CA GLU A 92 20.96 0.07 20.14
C GLU A 92 19.65 0.29 19.38
N ASP A 93 19.67 1.08 18.30
CA ASP A 93 18.47 1.36 17.49
C ASP A 93 18.00 0.11 16.73
N LEU A 94 18.93 -0.77 16.36
CA LEU A 94 18.64 -2.06 15.75
C LEU A 94 18.03 -3.05 16.76
N LYS A 95 18.46 -2.99 18.02
CA LYS A 95 17.98 -3.88 19.09
C LYS A 95 16.55 -3.55 19.57
N LYS A 96 16.08 -2.32 19.37
CA LYS A 96 14.71 -1.88 19.72
C LYS A 96 13.64 -2.30 18.72
N ARG A 97 14.00 -2.79 17.52
CA ARG A 97 13.04 -3.50 16.66
C ARG A 97 12.76 -4.85 17.30
N SER A 98 11.68 -4.93 18.08
CA SER A 98 11.21 -6.19 18.63
C SER A 98 11.01 -7.19 17.47
N PRO A 99 11.59 -8.41 17.55
CA PRO A 99 11.27 -9.44 16.57
C PRO A 99 9.75 -9.64 16.59
N GLY A 100 9.15 -9.72 15.40
CA GLY A 100 7.71 -9.97 15.28
C GLY A 100 7.29 -11.23 16.05
N PRO A 101 5.98 -11.40 16.31
CA PRO A 101 5.48 -12.55 17.06
C PRO A 101 6.04 -13.85 16.50
N SER A 102 6.67 -14.66 17.36
CA SER A 102 7.27 -15.93 16.95
C SER A 102 6.18 -16.86 16.40
N TYR A 103 6.58 -17.80 15.54
CA TYR A 103 5.68 -18.81 15.01
C TYR A 103 4.93 -19.57 16.13
N GLY A 104 5.55 -19.73 17.31
CA GLY A 104 4.91 -20.32 18.49
C GLY A 104 3.75 -19.47 19.03
N THR A 105 3.90 -18.15 19.09
CA THR A 105 2.80 -17.25 19.49
C THR A 105 1.67 -17.21 18.47
N ILE A 106 1.99 -17.26 17.17
CA ILE A 106 0.99 -17.33 16.10
C ILE A 106 0.22 -18.65 16.16
N ALA A 107 0.92 -19.78 16.37
CA ALA A 107 0.32 -21.11 16.48
C ALA A 107 -0.61 -21.23 17.70
N LEU A 108 -0.27 -20.63 18.84
CA LEU A 108 -1.13 -20.63 20.03
C LEU A 108 -2.42 -19.84 19.80
N VAL A 109 -2.34 -18.66 19.17
CA VAL A 109 -3.54 -17.85 18.87
C VAL A 109 -4.45 -18.58 17.89
N ILE A 110 -3.88 -19.19 16.85
CA ILE A 110 -4.63 -20.01 15.89
C ILE A 110 -5.27 -21.21 16.61
N GLY A 111 -4.52 -21.91 17.46
CA GLY A 111 -5.03 -23.03 18.25
C GLY A 111 -6.17 -22.64 19.19
N MET A 112 -6.07 -21.48 19.85
CA MET A 112 -7.14 -20.94 20.71
C MET A 112 -8.38 -20.57 19.89
N ILE A 113 -8.23 -19.98 18.69
CA ILE A 113 -9.36 -19.69 17.79
C ILE A 113 -10.05 -20.98 17.34
N PHE A 114 -9.28 -22.03 17.00
CA PHE A 114 -9.85 -23.33 16.65
C PHE A 114 -10.53 -24.01 17.83
N LEU A 115 -9.97 -23.93 19.05
CA LEU A 115 -10.55 -24.48 20.26
C LEU A 115 -11.86 -23.76 20.63
N PHE A 116 -11.89 -22.42 20.53
CA PHE A 116 -13.09 -21.62 20.76
C PHE A 116 -14.16 -21.91 19.70
N GLY A 117 -13.76 -22.06 18.43
CA GLY A 117 -14.67 -22.46 17.35
C GLY A 117 -15.25 -23.88 17.52
N LEU A 118 -14.52 -24.79 18.18
CA LEU A 118 -15.01 -26.14 18.51
C LEU A 118 -16.05 -26.11 19.64
N LEU A 119 -15.85 -25.26 20.66
CA LEU A 119 -16.80 -25.06 21.76
C LEU A 119 -18.11 -24.41 21.30
N VAL A 120 -18.07 -23.53 20.29
CA VAL A 120 -19.30 -22.95 19.71
C VAL A 120 -20.10 -24.00 18.91
N LYS A 121 -19.44 -25.00 18.31
CA LYS A 121 -20.13 -26.08 17.56
C LYS A 121 -20.87 -27.09 18.44
N THR A 122 -20.45 -27.28 19.70
CA THR A 122 -21.16 -28.19 20.62
C THR A 122 -22.37 -27.53 21.32
N GLY A 123 -22.57 -26.22 21.14
CA GLY A 123 -23.67 -25.45 21.75
C GLY A 123 -24.94 -25.24 20.90
N VAL A 124 -24.98 -25.67 19.63
CA VAL A 124 -26.11 -25.34 18.71
C VAL A 124 -26.98 -26.56 18.34
N SER A 125 -26.87 -27.68 19.06
CA SER A 125 -27.71 -28.86 18.81
C SER A 125 -29.07 -28.88 19.52
N PHE A 126 -29.51 -27.81 20.21
CA PHE A 126 -30.72 -27.89 21.05
C PHE A 126 -31.92 -27.00 20.70
N LEU A 127 -31.91 -26.19 19.64
CA LEU A 127 -33.12 -25.48 19.20
C LEU A 127 -33.19 -25.33 17.67
N LYS A 128 -33.62 -26.38 16.96
CA LYS A 128 -34.26 -26.20 15.64
C LYS A 128 -35.30 -27.29 15.36
N SER A 129 -36.31 -27.35 16.23
CA SER A 129 -37.60 -27.95 15.92
C SER A 129 -38.66 -26.84 15.91
N ILE A 130 -38.67 -26.04 14.84
CA ILE A 130 -39.85 -25.26 14.45
C ILE A 130 -39.95 -25.36 12.92
N ARG A 131 -41.03 -26.02 12.48
CA ARG A 131 -41.44 -26.16 11.07
C ARG A 131 -41.71 -24.79 10.43
N PRO A 132 -41.41 -24.60 9.13
CA PRO A 132 -41.93 -23.47 8.39
C PRO A 132 -43.34 -23.81 7.87
N SER A 133 -44.35 -23.07 8.32
CA SER A 133 -45.62 -22.96 7.63
C SER A 133 -45.62 -21.71 6.76
N GLN A 134 -46.02 -21.90 5.51
CA GLN A 134 -46.19 -20.89 4.46
C GLN A 134 -47.25 -19.86 4.85
N MET A 135 -46.99 -18.59 4.54
CA MET A 135 -48.01 -17.62 4.11
C MET A 135 -47.35 -16.49 3.30
N SER A 136 -48.11 -15.97 2.35
CA SER A 136 -47.79 -15.04 1.23
C SER A 136 -47.38 -13.61 1.65
N PRO A 137 -46.91 -12.75 0.72
CA PRO A 137 -46.27 -11.46 1.02
C PRO A 137 -47.30 -10.33 1.25
N PRO A 138 -46.91 -9.27 1.98
CA PRO A 138 -46.79 -7.98 1.29
C PRO A 138 -45.65 -7.08 1.77
N ALA A 139 -45.32 -6.14 0.89
CA ALA A 139 -44.72 -4.83 1.13
C ALA A 139 -43.32 -4.77 1.78
N SER A 140 -42.33 -4.70 0.90
CA SER A 140 -41.08 -3.93 1.01
C SER A 140 -41.01 -2.94 2.18
N THR A 141 -40.26 -3.32 3.21
CA THR A 141 -39.50 -2.38 4.02
C THR A 141 -38.12 -2.97 4.21
N SER A 142 -37.18 -2.41 3.46
CA SER A 142 -35.79 -2.81 3.37
C SER A 142 -35.04 -2.42 4.64
N THR A 143 -34.95 -3.32 5.60
CA THR A 143 -33.90 -3.29 6.63
C THR A 143 -32.64 -3.86 6.00
N SER A 144 -31.88 -2.99 5.32
CA SER A 144 -30.68 -3.33 4.57
C SER A 144 -29.52 -3.68 5.51
N SER A 145 -29.05 -4.91 5.39
CA SER A 145 -27.71 -5.32 5.81
C SER A 145 -26.70 -4.40 5.14
N ILE A 146 -25.81 -3.77 5.93
CA ILE A 146 -24.87 -2.71 5.49
C ILE A 146 -23.90 -3.26 4.43
N LYS A 147 -24.30 -3.20 3.17
CA LYS A 147 -23.40 -3.04 2.03
C LYS A 147 -23.37 -1.54 1.80
N VAL A 148 -22.25 -0.90 2.12
CA VAL A 148 -22.06 0.52 1.78
C VAL A 148 -22.30 0.66 0.28
N ASP A 149 -23.24 1.53 -0.07
CA ASP A 149 -23.54 1.79 -1.46
C ASP A 149 -22.34 2.53 -2.08
N GLU A 150 -21.65 1.87 -3.00
CA GLU A 150 -20.47 2.44 -3.68
C GLU A 150 -20.83 3.74 -4.43
N ALA A 151 -22.10 3.95 -4.78
CA ALA A 151 -22.58 5.21 -5.33
C ALA A 151 -22.42 6.37 -4.33
N GLN A 152 -22.61 6.13 -3.03
CA GLN A 152 -22.38 7.13 -1.99
C GLN A 152 -20.88 7.45 -1.83
N VAL A 153 -20.01 6.45 -1.97
CA VAL A 153 -18.55 6.65 -1.94
C VAL A 153 -18.13 7.56 -3.09
N ILE A 154 -18.63 7.31 -4.30
CA ILE A 154 -18.39 8.15 -5.48
C ILE A 154 -18.95 9.57 -5.26
N ALA A 155 -20.16 9.68 -4.69
CA ALA A 155 -20.80 10.96 -4.41
C ALA A 155 -20.01 11.83 -3.44
N VAL A 156 -19.30 11.24 -2.48
CA VAL A 156 -18.32 11.96 -1.64
C VAL A 156 -17.06 12.26 -2.45
N ALA A 157 -16.45 11.24 -3.08
CA ALA A 157 -15.14 11.32 -3.71
C ALA A 157 -15.06 12.35 -4.86
N LYS A 158 -16.13 12.58 -5.62
CA LYS A 158 -16.16 13.59 -6.69
C LYS A 158 -15.89 15.02 -6.20
N ASN A 159 -16.04 15.29 -4.91
CA ASN A 159 -15.79 16.60 -4.31
C ASN A 159 -14.31 16.82 -3.96
N PHE A 160 -13.42 15.88 -4.26
CA PHE A 160 -12.02 15.94 -3.86
C PHE A 160 -11.07 15.62 -5.00
N LYS A 161 -9.91 16.28 -4.98
CA LYS A 161 -8.71 15.81 -5.67
C LYS A 161 -7.93 14.89 -4.72
N CYS A 162 -7.26 13.88 -5.27
CA CYS A 162 -6.46 12.98 -4.45
C CYS A 162 -5.29 13.73 -3.77
N ALA A 163 -5.14 13.54 -2.46
CA ALA A 163 -4.16 14.23 -1.62
C ALA A 163 -2.73 13.63 -1.68
N CYS A 164 -2.52 12.63 -2.55
CA CYS A 164 -1.30 11.82 -2.56
C CYS A 164 -0.03 12.57 -2.98
N GLY A 165 -0.17 13.71 -3.67
CA GLY A 165 0.94 14.52 -4.21
C GLY A 165 1.75 13.90 -5.36
N GLY A 166 1.68 12.58 -5.58
CA GLY A 166 2.39 11.87 -6.65
C GLY A 166 1.54 11.49 -7.88
N CYS A 167 0.23 11.71 -7.80
CA CYS A 167 -0.75 11.29 -8.80
C CYS A 167 -1.20 12.43 -9.72
N GLY A 168 -0.63 13.64 -9.57
CA GLY A 168 -0.98 14.79 -10.40
C GLY A 168 -2.35 15.40 -10.11
N GLU A 169 -2.81 15.36 -8.85
CA GLU A 169 -4.10 15.91 -8.41
C GLU A 169 -5.33 15.35 -9.16
N LEU A 170 -5.27 14.08 -9.58
CA LEU A 170 -6.41 13.42 -10.22
C LEU A 170 -7.66 13.46 -9.34
N PRO A 171 -8.88 13.54 -9.95
CA PRO A 171 -10.13 13.43 -9.21
C PRO A 171 -10.15 12.17 -8.36
N LEU A 172 -10.48 12.30 -7.07
CA LEU A 172 -10.40 11.20 -6.12
C LEU A 172 -11.27 10.03 -6.58
N GLU A 173 -12.45 10.28 -7.16
CA GLU A 173 -13.33 9.23 -7.72
C GLU A 173 -12.64 8.33 -8.75
N THR A 174 -11.77 8.89 -9.61
CA THR A 174 -11.03 8.15 -10.65
C THR A 174 -9.66 7.65 -10.21
N CYS A 175 -9.07 8.26 -9.19
CA CYS A 175 -7.72 7.92 -8.77
C CYS A 175 -7.66 6.56 -8.06
N THR A 176 -6.63 5.77 -8.34
CA THR A 176 -6.43 4.41 -7.82
C THR A 176 -5.09 4.23 -7.10
N CYS A 177 -4.40 5.32 -6.74
CA CYS A 177 -3.08 5.25 -6.14
C CYS A 177 -3.10 4.70 -4.70
N ASP A 178 -2.12 3.85 -4.38
CA ASP A 178 -1.89 3.25 -3.06
C ASP A 178 -0.63 3.84 -2.38
N MET A 179 -0.45 5.15 -2.53
CA MET A 179 0.60 5.89 -1.82
C MET A 179 0.08 6.34 -0.44
N PRO A 180 0.94 6.70 0.53
CA PRO A 180 0.49 7.29 1.78
C PRO A 180 -0.39 8.53 1.53
N ARG A 181 -1.54 8.64 2.21
CA ARG A 181 -2.56 9.66 1.91
C ARG A 181 -3.06 9.63 0.46
N GLY A 182 -3.07 8.45 -0.15
CA GLY A 182 -3.51 8.21 -1.52
C GLY A 182 -4.97 7.80 -1.63
N ALA A 183 -5.44 7.66 -2.87
CA ALA A 183 -6.85 7.44 -3.19
C ALA A 183 -7.44 6.18 -2.56
N VAL A 184 -6.65 5.11 -2.43
CA VAL A 184 -7.09 3.89 -1.74
C VAL A 184 -7.39 4.18 -0.27
N GLU A 185 -6.50 4.89 0.42
CA GLU A 185 -6.67 5.26 1.84
C GLU A 185 -7.86 6.19 2.04
N GLU A 186 -7.97 7.24 1.22
CA GLU A 186 -9.06 8.21 1.28
C GLU A 186 -10.42 7.57 1.01
N LYS A 187 -10.54 6.71 -0.02
CA LYS A 187 -11.79 5.98 -0.33
C LYS A 187 -12.16 4.97 0.76
N ASN A 188 -11.18 4.31 1.39
CA ASN A 188 -11.44 3.42 2.51
C ASN A 188 -11.98 4.18 3.72
N PHE A 189 -11.43 5.36 4.01
CA PHE A 189 -11.96 6.24 5.05
C PHE A 189 -13.41 6.67 4.76
N ILE A 190 -13.73 7.02 3.51
CA ILE A 190 -15.11 7.34 3.09
C ILE A 190 -16.04 6.14 3.36
N ARG A 191 -15.66 4.94 2.92
CA ARG A 191 -16.45 3.71 3.14
C ARG A 191 -16.68 3.43 4.62
N GLU A 192 -15.63 3.56 5.44
CA GLU A 192 -15.71 3.36 6.89
C GLU A 192 -16.72 4.33 7.53
N LYS A 193 -16.67 5.63 7.17
CA LYS A 193 -17.60 6.62 7.74
C LYS A 193 -19.03 6.45 7.25
N LEU A 194 -19.24 6.06 6.00
CA LEU A 194 -20.58 5.70 5.53
C LEU A 194 -21.11 4.43 6.24
N ALA A 195 -20.26 3.44 6.50
CA ALA A 195 -20.63 2.24 7.26
C ALA A 195 -20.97 2.53 8.73
N GLU A 196 -20.33 3.54 9.33
CA GLU A 196 -20.66 4.05 10.67
C GLU A 196 -22.00 4.81 10.72
N GLY A 197 -22.63 5.09 9.56
CA GLY A 197 -23.94 5.74 9.48
C GLY A 197 -23.89 7.27 9.28
N PHE A 198 -22.73 7.84 8.98
CA PHE A 198 -22.62 9.26 8.63
C PHE A 198 -23.27 9.56 7.27
N THR A 199 -23.84 10.76 7.10
CA THR A 199 -24.39 11.21 5.81
C THR A 199 -23.29 11.58 4.83
N VAL A 200 -23.60 11.62 3.54
CA VAL A 200 -22.66 12.03 2.48
C VAL A 200 -22.06 13.41 2.78
N GLU A 201 -22.87 14.38 3.21
CA GLU A 201 -22.43 15.74 3.54
C GLU A 201 -21.47 15.75 4.74
N GLN A 202 -21.79 15.00 5.79
CA GLN A 202 -20.92 14.88 6.96
C GLN A 202 -19.58 14.24 6.59
N VAL A 203 -19.59 13.20 5.76
CA VAL A 203 -18.35 12.53 5.31
C VAL A 203 -17.52 13.47 4.43
N ILE A 204 -18.13 14.29 3.58
CA ILE A 204 -17.41 15.33 2.82
C ILE A 204 -16.63 16.25 3.77
N ASP A 205 -17.27 16.80 4.80
CA ASP A 205 -16.59 17.69 5.74
C ASP A 205 -15.49 16.98 6.56
N LEU A 206 -15.69 15.69 6.89
CA LEU A 206 -14.67 14.86 7.55
C LEU A 206 -13.46 14.60 6.64
N VAL A 207 -13.68 14.33 5.35
CA VAL A 207 -12.61 14.15 4.36
C VAL A 207 -11.83 15.44 4.17
N ASP A 208 -12.50 16.58 4.01
CA ASP A 208 -11.83 17.88 3.86
C ASP A 208 -10.99 18.22 5.09
N LYS A 209 -11.53 17.98 6.29
CA LYS A 209 -10.79 18.20 7.54
C LYS A 209 -9.56 17.30 7.69
N LYS A 210 -9.62 16.05 7.23
CA LYS A 210 -8.54 15.07 7.40
C LYS A 210 -7.50 15.12 6.29
N TYR A 211 -7.95 15.23 5.05
CA TYR A 211 -7.14 15.10 3.85
C TYR A 211 -7.00 16.41 3.09
N GLY A 212 -8.00 17.30 3.12
CA GLY A 212 -8.04 18.57 2.39
C GLY A 212 -8.45 18.37 0.92
N HIS A 213 -8.00 19.28 0.05
CA HIS A 213 -8.14 19.19 -1.41
C HIS A 213 -9.57 19.11 -1.95
N ARG A 214 -10.54 19.68 -1.22
CA ARG A 214 -11.90 19.86 -1.73
C ARG A 214 -11.89 20.73 -2.99
N VAL A 215 -12.50 20.23 -4.06
CA VAL A 215 -12.70 21.01 -5.29
C VAL A 215 -13.85 21.98 -5.04
N LYS A 216 -13.62 23.27 -5.28
CA LYS A 216 -14.70 24.26 -5.31
C LYS A 216 -15.45 24.08 -6.64
N GLY A 217 -16.74 23.79 -6.54
CA GLY A 217 -17.65 23.74 -7.69
C GLY A 217 -17.82 25.10 -8.34
#